data_AF-D3F5N3-F1
#
_entry.id   AF-D3F5N3-F1
#
_cell.length_a   1.000
_cell.length_b   1.000
_cell.length_c   1.000
_cell.angle_alpha   90.00
_cell.angle_beta   90.00
_cell.angle_gamma   90.00
#
_symmetry.space_group_name_H-M   'P 1'
#
loop_
_entity.id
_entity.type
_entity.pdbx_description
1 polymer ?
#
loop_
_entity_poly.entity_id
_entity_poly.type
_entity_poly.pdbx_seq_one_letter_code
_entity_poly.pdbx_strand_id
1 'polypeptide(L)'
;MPRRFTLPLPALAAAAALALTGCGTVGEDRPEVEATLVLPGAPSAVDAGIATAVERGFDGAEGVHLRVRPPRAAAGPEAGARALADGRADFAVLPAEALRSRPALVGIMAITSSGAGADQRPALVLSTSRRALEQRPSVARATVRALLRGYDMALTDPASSVSDLQALFPALPRARLDAQLDRLGGAIFPPGRQMGALPDGPQYEPGIVAAAASATHNP
;
A
#
# COMPACT_ATOMS: atom_id res chain seq x y z
N MET A 1 30.58 -18.71 -80.12
CA MET A 1 31.21 -19.86 -79.42
C MET A 1 32.63 -19.44 -79.04
N PRO A 2 33.26 -19.85 -77.90
CA PRO A 2 32.86 -20.71 -76.74
C PRO A 2 32.75 -19.88 -75.41
N ARG A 3 31.94 -20.20 -74.38
CA ARG A 3 31.91 -21.33 -73.40
C ARG A 3 33.22 -21.44 -72.59
N ARG A 4 33.30 -21.49 -71.24
CA ARG A 4 32.39 -21.75 -70.10
C ARG A 4 33.17 -21.55 -68.76
N PHE A 5 32.45 -21.65 -67.63
CA PHE A 5 32.90 -22.12 -66.29
C PHE A 5 33.68 -21.09 -65.44
N THR A 6 33.42 -20.84 -64.14
CA THR A 6 32.78 -21.57 -63.04
C THR A 6 32.46 -20.58 -61.90
N LEU A 7 31.28 -20.68 -61.26
CA LEU A 7 31.03 -20.30 -59.84
C LEU A 7 31.66 -21.38 -58.92
N PRO A 8 31.75 -21.28 -57.58
CA PRO A 8 31.29 -20.22 -56.63
C PRO A 8 32.29 -19.88 -55.49
N LEU A 9 32.04 -18.82 -54.71
CA LEU A 9 32.35 -18.81 -53.27
C LEU A 9 31.57 -17.69 -52.55
N PRO A 10 30.58 -18.03 -51.70
CA PRO A 10 29.80 -17.07 -50.93
C PRO A 10 30.38 -16.98 -49.51
N ALA A 11 30.91 -15.84 -49.11
CA ALA A 11 31.07 -15.46 -47.71
C ALA A 11 31.68 -14.07 -47.63
N LEU A 12 30.87 -13.05 -47.33
CA LEU A 12 31.14 -12.16 -46.19
C LEU A 12 30.05 -11.08 -46.07
N ALA A 13 29.51 -11.01 -44.87
CA ALA A 13 29.19 -9.77 -44.16
C ALA A 13 28.17 -8.81 -44.81
N ALA A 14 26.90 -8.99 -44.43
CA ALA A 14 26.00 -7.88 -44.14
C ALA A 14 25.24 -8.26 -42.86
N ALA A 15 25.77 -7.89 -41.69
CA ALA A 15 25.49 -6.61 -41.04
C ALA A 15 24.10 -6.59 -40.38
N ALA A 16 24.14 -6.80 -39.06
CA ALA A 16 23.34 -6.12 -38.05
C ALA A 16 21.85 -5.91 -38.36
N ALA A 17 21.05 -6.93 -38.05
CA ALA A 17 19.64 -6.76 -37.71
C ALA A 17 19.35 -7.45 -36.37
N LEU A 18 20.09 -7.06 -35.32
CA LEU A 18 19.64 -7.23 -33.94
C LEU A 18 18.60 -6.14 -33.66
N ALA A 19 17.41 -6.32 -34.24
CA ALA A 19 16.22 -5.66 -33.74
C ALA A 19 15.89 -6.30 -32.38
N LEU A 20 16.56 -5.83 -31.33
CA LEU A 20 16.03 -5.93 -29.97
C LEU A 20 14.81 -5.00 -29.91
N THR A 21 13.69 -5.46 -30.48
CA THR A 21 12.36 -5.02 -30.06
C THR A 21 12.14 -5.58 -28.66
N GLY A 22 12.79 -4.98 -27.67
CA GLY A 22 12.39 -5.10 -26.29
C GLY A 22 11.07 -4.35 -26.13
N CYS A 23 9.96 -5.07 -26.19
CA CYS A 23 8.70 -4.59 -25.63
C CYS A 23 8.90 -4.43 -24.13
N GLY A 24 9.41 -3.27 -23.69
CA GLY A 24 9.18 -2.81 -22.34
C GLY A 24 7.68 -2.54 -22.24
N THR A 25 6.94 -3.45 -21.60
CA THR A 25 5.61 -3.15 -21.09
C THR A 25 5.78 -1.98 -20.12
N VAL A 26 5.44 -0.78 -20.58
CA VAL A 26 5.41 0.41 -19.74
C VAL A 26 4.51 0.09 -18.56
N GLY A 27 5.06 0.21 -17.35
CA GLY A 27 4.56 -0.36 -16.12
C GLY A 27 3.09 -0.06 -15.81
N GLU A 28 2.26 -1.10 -15.89
CA GLU A 28 0.98 -1.12 -15.19
C GLU A 28 1.17 -1.39 -13.68
N ASP A 29 2.35 -1.89 -13.29
CA ASP A 29 2.65 -2.30 -11.91
C ASP A 29 3.06 -1.17 -10.96
N ARG A 30 3.50 -0.02 -11.51
CA ARG A 30 3.91 1.16 -10.74
C ARG A 30 3.24 2.41 -11.31
N PRO A 31 2.21 2.95 -10.63
CA PRO A 31 1.40 4.02 -11.20
C PRO A 31 2.10 5.38 -11.27
N GLU A 32 3.21 5.57 -10.55
CA GLU A 32 4.00 6.81 -10.45
C GLU A 32 3.13 8.06 -10.19
N VAL A 33 2.30 7.98 -9.14
CA VAL A 33 1.37 9.05 -8.75
C VAL A 33 1.58 9.52 -7.32
N GLU A 34 1.22 10.78 -7.05
CA GLU A 34 0.97 11.22 -5.68
C GLU A 34 -0.41 10.76 -5.20
N ALA A 35 -0.51 10.29 -3.96
CA ALA A 35 -1.78 9.94 -3.34
C ALA A 35 -1.85 10.44 -1.90
N THR A 36 -3.03 10.86 -1.45
CA THR A 36 -3.24 11.37 -0.09
C THR A 36 -3.84 10.30 0.82
N LEU A 37 -3.25 10.13 2.00
CA LEU A 37 -3.76 9.25 3.05
C LEU A 37 -4.14 10.05 4.31
N VAL A 38 -5.40 9.94 4.73
CA VAL A 38 -5.90 10.60 5.95
C VAL A 38 -5.93 9.62 7.12
N LEU A 39 -5.24 9.97 8.21
CA LEU A 39 -5.25 9.19 9.45
C LEU A 39 -6.60 9.30 10.18
N PRO A 40 -6.96 8.35 11.08
CA PRO A 40 -8.26 8.36 11.74
C PRO A 40 -8.34 9.45 12.83
N GLY A 41 -7.20 10.03 13.22
CA GLY A 41 -7.09 11.01 14.27
C GLY A 41 -5.67 11.57 14.37
N ALA A 42 -5.32 12.09 15.54
CA ALA A 42 -3.93 12.46 15.84
C ALA A 42 -3.02 11.23 15.68
N PRO A 43 -1.81 11.39 15.12
CA PRO A 43 -0.91 10.25 14.89
C PRO A 43 -0.59 9.51 16.19
N SER A 44 -0.44 8.20 16.07
CA SER A 44 -0.24 7.25 17.16
C SER A 44 0.71 6.12 16.75
N ALA A 45 1.15 5.31 17.70
CA ALA A 45 2.04 4.17 17.43
C ALA A 45 1.48 3.17 16.39
N VAL A 46 0.14 3.08 16.23
CA VAL A 46 -0.49 2.27 15.18
C VAL A 46 -0.10 2.75 13.78
N ASP A 47 0.10 4.06 13.62
CA ASP A 47 0.43 4.68 12.33
C ASP A 47 1.93 4.52 11.98
N ALA A 48 2.74 3.89 12.85
CA ALA A 48 4.17 3.70 12.62
C ALA A 48 4.44 2.94 11.31
N GLY A 49 3.69 1.87 11.02
CA GLY A 49 3.85 1.14 9.75
C GLY A 49 3.56 2.00 8.51
N ILE A 50 2.64 2.96 8.61
CA ILE A 50 2.36 3.93 7.53
C ILE A 50 3.54 4.89 7.37
N ALA A 51 4.01 5.47 8.47
CA ALA A 51 5.14 6.40 8.42
C ALA A 51 6.42 5.72 7.92
N THR A 52 6.69 4.51 8.41
CA THR A 52 7.78 3.67 7.95
C THR A 52 7.73 3.41 6.44
N ALA A 53 6.55 3.12 5.88
CA ALA A 53 6.41 2.93 4.44
C ALA A 53 6.83 4.18 3.63
N VAL A 54 6.55 5.37 4.16
CA VAL A 54 6.88 6.66 3.52
C VAL A 54 8.35 7.03 3.73
N GLU A 55 8.80 7.08 4.98
CA GLU A 55 10.16 7.52 5.33
C GLU A 55 11.24 6.61 4.76
N ARG A 56 10.93 5.32 4.58
CA ARG A 56 11.85 4.34 3.98
C ARG A 56 11.69 4.21 2.47
N GLY A 57 10.78 5.00 1.87
CA GLY A 57 10.53 5.03 0.42
C GLY A 57 9.91 3.74 -0.15
N PHE A 58 9.21 2.96 0.67
CA PHE A 58 8.51 1.76 0.20
C PHE A 58 7.34 2.12 -0.69
N ASP A 59 6.67 3.23 -0.41
CA ASP A 59 5.60 3.77 -1.25
C ASP A 59 6.13 4.16 -2.64
N GLY A 60 7.22 4.94 -2.70
CA GLY A 60 7.88 5.31 -3.95
C GLY A 60 8.40 4.09 -4.73
N ALA A 61 8.92 3.07 -4.04
CA ALA A 61 9.33 1.82 -4.67
C ALA A 61 8.17 1.07 -5.35
N GLU A 62 6.93 1.27 -4.89
CA GLU A 62 5.71 0.74 -5.48
C GLU A 62 5.07 1.71 -6.50
N GLY A 63 5.67 2.88 -6.74
CA GLY A 63 5.16 3.90 -7.65
C GLY A 63 4.03 4.75 -7.08
N VAL A 64 3.91 4.86 -5.74
CA VAL A 64 2.94 5.77 -5.11
C VAL A 64 3.66 6.65 -4.11
N HIS A 65 3.57 7.97 -4.24
CA HIS A 65 4.11 8.90 -3.26
C HIS A 65 3.01 9.35 -2.29
N LEU A 66 2.99 8.78 -1.09
CA LEU A 66 1.94 9.02 -0.11
C LEU A 66 2.17 10.32 0.66
N ARG A 67 1.19 11.23 0.56
CA ARG A 67 1.06 12.39 1.43
C ARG A 67 0.16 12.04 2.62
N VAL A 68 0.78 11.64 3.72
CA VAL A 68 0.08 11.27 4.95
C VAL A 68 -0.27 12.53 5.75
N ARG A 69 -1.53 12.64 6.20
CA ARG A 69 -1.95 13.77 7.04
C ARG A 69 -2.94 13.35 8.13
N PRO A 70 -2.82 13.90 9.34
CA PRO A 70 -3.90 13.81 10.31
C PRO A 70 -5.11 14.66 9.86
N PRO A 71 -6.31 14.38 10.39
CA PRO A 71 -7.45 15.24 10.16
C PRO A 71 -7.23 16.60 10.81
N ARG A 72 -7.76 17.67 10.20
CA ARG A 72 -7.75 19.00 10.84
C ARG A 72 -8.53 18.92 12.16
N ALA A 73 -8.07 19.60 13.20
CA ALA A 73 -8.67 19.51 14.55
C ALA A 73 -10.19 19.78 14.56
N ALA A 74 -10.68 20.71 13.74
CA ALA A 74 -12.11 21.06 13.64
C ALA A 74 -12.93 20.11 12.74
N ALA A 75 -12.31 19.15 12.05
CA ALA A 75 -12.98 18.31 11.06
C ALA A 75 -13.73 17.12 11.68
N GLY A 76 -13.51 16.81 12.96
CA GLY A 76 -14.17 15.73 13.69
C GLY A 76 -13.77 14.32 13.23
N PRO A 77 -14.35 13.26 13.86
CA PRO A 77 -13.95 11.87 13.67
C PRO A 77 -14.28 11.30 12.28
N GLU A 78 -15.16 11.95 11.52
CA GLU A 78 -15.56 11.49 10.18
C GLU A 78 -14.82 12.21 9.04
N ALA A 79 -13.80 13.01 9.37
CA ALA A 79 -13.05 13.80 8.40
C ALA A 79 -12.49 12.96 7.24
N GLY A 80 -11.94 11.78 7.53
CA GLY A 80 -11.43 10.85 6.52
C GLY A 80 -12.52 10.34 5.58
N ALA A 81 -13.67 9.93 6.12
CA ALA A 81 -14.79 9.41 5.33
C ALA A 81 -15.37 10.49 4.40
N ARG A 82 -15.52 11.73 4.91
CA ARG A 82 -15.90 12.89 4.08
C ARG A 82 -14.86 13.19 3.00
N ALA A 83 -13.57 13.17 3.35
CA ALA A 83 -12.51 13.42 2.38
C ALA A 83 -12.51 12.40 1.23
N LEU A 84 -12.78 11.12 1.51
CA LEU A 84 -12.95 10.09 0.48
C LEU A 84 -14.20 10.33 -0.38
N ALA A 85 -15.34 10.62 0.25
CA ALA A 85 -16.61 10.87 -0.45
C ALA A 85 -16.52 12.10 -1.38
N ASP A 86 -15.82 13.14 -0.95
CA ASP A 86 -15.62 14.37 -1.71
C ASP A 86 -14.48 14.28 -2.74
N GLY A 87 -13.75 13.15 -2.81
CA GLY A 87 -12.57 12.99 -3.66
C GLY A 87 -11.37 13.87 -3.26
N ARG A 88 -11.33 14.35 -2.01
CA ARG A 88 -10.24 15.18 -1.45
C ARG A 88 -9.10 14.37 -0.83
N ALA A 89 -9.26 13.05 -0.77
CA ALA A 89 -8.23 12.08 -0.40
C ALA A 89 -8.41 10.80 -1.22
N ASP A 90 -7.31 10.11 -1.50
CA ASP A 90 -7.32 8.82 -2.18
C ASP A 90 -7.58 7.69 -1.19
N PHE A 91 -7.02 7.82 0.02
CA PHE A 91 -7.12 6.86 1.09
C PHE A 91 -7.46 7.52 2.43
N ALA A 92 -8.15 6.79 3.30
CA ALA A 92 -8.31 7.13 4.69
C ALA A 92 -8.31 5.87 5.56
N VAL A 93 -7.73 5.95 6.75
CA VAL A 93 -7.92 4.91 7.78
C VAL A 93 -9.22 5.21 8.50
N LEU A 94 -10.16 4.27 8.47
CA LEU A 94 -11.49 4.42 9.06
C LEU A 94 -11.75 3.29 10.08
N PRO A 95 -12.59 3.55 11.10
CA PRO A 95 -13.21 2.47 11.85
C PRO A 95 -14.02 1.57 10.89
N ALA A 96 -13.89 0.25 11.03
CA ALA A 96 -14.58 -0.71 10.18
C ALA A 96 -16.11 -0.51 10.19
N GLU A 97 -16.66 -0.14 11.34
CA GLU A 97 -18.06 0.20 11.58
C GLU A 97 -18.56 1.32 10.67
N ALA A 98 -17.69 2.29 10.36
CA ALA A 98 -18.04 3.47 9.58
C ALA A 98 -18.39 3.13 8.12
N LEU A 99 -17.92 1.99 7.60
CA LEU A 99 -18.20 1.53 6.25
C LEU A 99 -19.62 0.98 6.08
N ARG A 100 -20.25 0.47 7.16
CA ARG A 100 -21.59 -0.14 7.09
C ARG A 100 -22.66 0.83 6.61
N SER A 101 -22.53 2.11 6.95
CA SER A 101 -23.45 3.18 6.53
C SER A 101 -22.96 3.95 5.30
N ARG A 102 -21.87 3.50 4.65
CA ARG A 102 -21.19 4.22 3.56
C ARG A 102 -20.85 3.27 2.41
N PRO A 103 -21.84 2.77 1.65
CA PRO A 103 -21.64 1.76 0.62
C PRO A 103 -20.74 2.23 -0.55
N ALA A 104 -20.58 3.54 -0.74
CA ALA A 104 -19.66 4.13 -1.72
C ALA A 104 -18.18 4.04 -1.32
N LEU A 105 -17.90 3.73 -0.04
CA LEU A 105 -16.55 3.50 0.47
C LEU A 105 -16.32 2.00 0.66
N VAL A 106 -15.05 1.62 0.65
CA VAL A 106 -14.66 0.23 0.78
C VAL A 106 -13.32 0.07 1.49
N GLY A 107 -13.25 -0.90 2.40
CA GLY A 107 -12.02 -1.26 3.09
C GLY A 107 -11.18 -2.20 2.23
N ILE A 108 -9.89 -1.92 2.12
CA ILE A 108 -8.95 -2.65 1.26
C ILE A 108 -7.77 -3.28 2.00
N MET A 109 -7.55 -2.93 3.28
CA MET A 109 -6.59 -3.59 4.16
C MET A 109 -6.97 -3.39 5.63
N ALA A 110 -6.90 -4.43 6.45
CA ALA A 110 -7.00 -4.30 7.91
C ALA A 110 -5.71 -3.71 8.49
N ILE A 111 -5.84 -2.63 9.26
CA ILE A 111 -4.71 -1.99 9.95
C ILE A 111 -4.57 -2.55 11.37
N THR A 112 -5.68 -2.59 12.10
CA THR A 112 -5.76 -3.24 13.40
C THR A 112 -6.96 -4.15 13.45
N SER A 113 -6.89 -5.14 14.32
CA SER A 113 -7.98 -6.06 14.62
C SER A 113 -8.31 -6.00 16.11
N SER A 114 -9.58 -6.22 16.42
CA SER A 114 -10.09 -6.40 17.78
C SER A 114 -10.62 -7.82 17.94
N GLY A 115 -10.71 -8.30 19.18
CA GLY A 115 -11.10 -9.69 19.46
C GLY A 115 -9.95 -10.68 19.24
N ALA A 116 -10.20 -11.95 19.54
CA ALA A 116 -9.21 -13.03 19.47
C ALA A 116 -9.80 -14.27 18.80
N GLY A 117 -8.94 -15.08 18.18
CA GLY A 117 -9.36 -16.34 17.55
C GLY A 117 -10.42 -16.14 16.47
N ALA A 118 -11.54 -16.85 16.60
CA ALA A 118 -12.65 -16.82 15.64
C ALA A 118 -13.40 -15.47 15.63
N ASP A 119 -13.39 -14.72 16.74
CA ASP A 119 -14.11 -13.45 16.88
C ASP A 119 -13.30 -12.23 16.43
N GLN A 120 -12.08 -12.47 15.95
CA GLN A 120 -11.20 -11.39 15.49
C GLN A 120 -11.82 -10.68 14.29
N ARG A 121 -12.00 -9.36 14.44
CA ARG A 121 -12.60 -8.50 13.41
C ARG A 121 -11.76 -7.25 13.19
N PRO A 122 -11.67 -6.73 11.95
CA PRO A 122 -10.99 -5.47 11.69
C PRO A 122 -11.60 -4.36 12.55
N ALA A 123 -10.75 -3.59 13.23
CA ALA A 123 -11.14 -2.42 14.01
C ALA A 123 -10.86 -1.14 13.21
N LEU A 124 -9.64 -1.01 12.68
CA LEU A 124 -9.27 0.04 11.73
C LEU A 124 -8.94 -0.58 10.37
N VAL A 125 -9.40 0.07 9.31
CA VAL A 125 -9.22 -0.38 7.93
C VAL A 125 -8.75 0.77 7.05
N LEU A 126 -7.75 0.50 6.22
CA LEU A 126 -7.42 1.36 5.10
C LEU A 126 -8.58 1.30 4.12
N SER A 127 -9.11 2.45 3.76
CA SER A 127 -10.30 2.58 2.94
C SER A 127 -10.07 3.53 1.77
N THR A 128 -10.81 3.32 0.69
CA THR A 128 -10.90 4.23 -0.46
C THR A 128 -12.36 4.32 -0.94
N SER A 129 -12.64 5.14 -1.95
CA SER A 129 -13.95 5.12 -2.62
C SER A 129 -13.99 4.00 -3.66
N ARG A 130 -15.14 3.35 -3.84
CA ARG A 130 -15.32 2.33 -4.88
C ARG A 130 -15.00 2.87 -6.26
N ARG A 131 -15.46 4.09 -6.54
CA ARG A 131 -15.15 4.82 -7.77
C ARG A 131 -13.64 4.92 -8.01
N ALA A 132 -12.86 5.33 -7.01
CA ALA A 132 -11.41 5.45 -7.15
C ALA A 132 -10.75 4.07 -7.36
N LEU A 133 -11.23 3.04 -6.66
CA LEU A 133 -10.74 1.69 -6.80
C LEU A 133 -11.00 1.10 -8.20
N GLU A 134 -12.19 1.32 -8.74
CA GLU A 134 -12.58 0.91 -10.09
C GLU A 134 -11.75 1.65 -11.16
N GLN A 135 -11.48 2.94 -10.95
CA GLN A 135 -10.74 3.77 -11.91
C GLN A 135 -9.23 3.54 -11.87
N ARG A 136 -8.66 3.29 -10.69
CA ARG A 136 -7.21 3.21 -10.45
C ARG A 136 -6.85 2.05 -9.52
N PRO A 137 -7.15 0.79 -9.87
CA PRO A 137 -6.88 -0.35 -9.00
C PRO A 137 -5.39 -0.56 -8.71
N SER A 138 -4.51 -0.18 -9.63
CA SER A 138 -3.05 -0.25 -9.45
C SER A 138 -2.56 0.61 -8.29
N VAL A 139 -3.13 1.81 -8.09
CA VAL A 139 -2.78 2.72 -6.98
C VAL A 139 -3.14 2.09 -5.63
N ALA A 140 -4.31 1.44 -5.53
CA ALA A 140 -4.70 0.74 -4.31
C ALA A 140 -3.78 -0.46 -4.01
N ARG A 141 -3.45 -1.26 -5.02
CA ARG A 141 -2.55 -2.41 -4.87
C ARG A 141 -1.14 -1.98 -4.46
N ALA A 142 -0.58 -0.99 -5.15
CA ALA A 142 0.74 -0.42 -4.83
C ALA A 142 0.78 0.15 -3.41
N THR A 143 -0.24 0.90 -3.02
CA THR A 143 -0.37 1.42 -1.65
C THR A 143 -0.42 0.29 -0.62
N VAL A 144 -1.21 -0.76 -0.86
CA VAL A 144 -1.27 -1.91 0.05
C VAL A 144 0.06 -2.65 0.13
N ARG A 145 0.79 -2.87 -0.98
CA ARG A 145 2.13 -3.47 -0.95
C ARG A 145 3.12 -2.65 -0.12
N ALA A 146 3.16 -1.34 -0.33
CA ALA A 146 4.02 -0.44 0.42
C ALA A 146 3.73 -0.48 1.93
N LEU A 147 2.44 -0.42 2.28
CA LEU A 147 2.00 -0.48 3.68
C LEU A 147 2.27 -1.84 4.31
N LEU A 148 2.06 -2.95 3.61
CA LEU A 148 2.41 -4.28 4.12
C LEU A 148 3.90 -4.36 4.50
N ARG A 149 4.80 -3.82 3.66
CA ARG A 149 6.24 -3.74 3.97
C ARG A 149 6.53 -2.82 5.17
N GLY A 150 5.83 -1.69 5.27
CA GLY A 150 5.97 -0.77 6.40
C GLY A 150 5.52 -1.39 7.72
N TYR A 151 4.38 -2.08 7.73
CA TYR A 151 3.87 -2.78 8.91
C TYR A 151 4.71 -4.00 9.30
N ASP A 152 5.23 -4.76 8.33
CA ASP A 152 6.16 -5.86 8.62
C ASP A 152 7.41 -5.38 9.37
N MET A 153 7.97 -4.24 8.95
CA MET A 153 9.09 -3.62 9.65
C MET A 153 8.69 -3.01 11.00
N ALA A 154 7.50 -2.42 11.12
CA ALA A 154 7.01 -1.92 12.40
C ALA A 154 6.78 -3.04 13.43
N LEU A 155 6.50 -4.26 12.99
CA LEU A 155 6.40 -5.43 13.85
C LEU A 155 7.78 -5.98 14.25
N THR A 156 8.73 -5.99 13.30
CA THR A 156 10.07 -6.56 13.53
C THR A 156 10.98 -5.60 14.29
N ASP A 157 10.87 -4.29 14.03
CA ASP A 157 11.61 -3.22 14.68
C ASP A 157 10.68 -2.02 14.99
N PRO A 158 9.89 -2.12 16.08
CA PRO A 158 8.96 -1.06 16.48
C PRO A 158 9.66 0.24 16.86
N ALA A 159 10.85 0.16 17.48
CA ALA A 159 11.55 1.33 17.99
C ALA A 159 12.03 2.23 16.85
N SER A 160 12.61 1.66 15.80
CA SER A 160 12.99 2.40 14.60
C SER A 160 11.77 2.94 13.85
N SER A 161 10.68 2.17 13.79
CA SER A 161 9.44 2.60 13.11
C SER A 161 8.73 3.75 13.84
N VAL A 162 8.86 3.85 15.16
CA VAL A 162 8.44 5.05 15.89
C VAL A 162 9.32 6.25 15.58
N SER A 163 10.62 6.04 15.34
CA SER A 163 11.50 7.14 14.89
C SER A 163 11.09 7.64 13.50
N ASP A 164 10.71 6.73 12.60
CA ASP A 164 10.15 7.08 11.28
C ASP A 164 8.84 7.89 11.45
N LEU A 165 7.95 7.49 12.36
CA LEU A 165 6.73 8.26 12.68
C LEU A 165 7.02 9.67 13.20
N GLN A 166 8.07 9.84 14.01
CA GLN A 166 8.47 11.16 14.51
C GLN A 166 9.15 12.01 13.45
N ALA A 167 9.91 11.41 12.54
CA ALA A 167 10.47 12.13 11.39
C ALA A 167 9.34 12.73 10.54
N LEU A 168 8.29 11.94 10.28
CA LEU A 168 7.12 12.39 9.53
C LEU A 168 6.26 13.42 10.30
N PHE A 169 6.20 13.31 11.63
CA PHE A 169 5.47 14.25 12.50
C PHE A 169 6.34 14.74 13.69
N PRO A 170 7.24 15.74 13.47
CA PRO A 170 8.23 16.17 14.46
C PRO A 170 7.65 16.72 15.77
N ALA A 171 6.39 17.16 15.75
CA ALA A 171 5.69 17.65 16.95
C ALA A 171 5.20 16.53 17.89
N LEU A 172 5.32 15.25 17.51
CA LEU A 172 4.90 14.13 18.34
C LEU A 172 5.89 13.86 19.49
N PRO A 173 5.44 13.88 20.76
CA PRO A 173 6.31 13.54 21.88
C PRO A 173 6.68 12.05 21.87
N ARG A 174 7.99 11.73 21.87
CA ARG A 174 8.49 10.33 21.89
C ARG A 174 7.86 9.53 23.02
N ALA A 175 7.88 10.08 24.23
CA ALA A 175 7.39 9.41 25.43
C ALA A 175 5.91 8.95 25.30
N ARG A 176 5.09 9.67 24.53
CA ARG A 176 3.71 9.26 24.27
C ARG A 176 3.65 8.03 23.37
N LEU A 177 4.52 7.94 22.37
CA LEU A 177 4.58 6.83 21.43
C LEU A 177 5.14 5.57 22.10
N ASP A 178 6.19 5.72 22.91
CA ASP A 178 6.74 4.62 23.71
C ASP A 178 5.68 4.06 24.68
N ALA A 179 4.99 4.92 25.43
CA ALA A 179 3.90 4.50 26.31
C ALA A 179 2.69 3.89 25.57
N GLN A 180 2.54 4.15 24.26
CA GLN A 180 1.53 3.47 23.42
C GLN A 180 2.02 2.08 23.00
N LEU A 181 3.28 1.93 22.59
CA LEU A 181 3.87 0.65 22.26
C LEU A 181 3.84 -0.32 23.46
N ASP A 182 4.19 0.16 24.65
CA ASP A 182 4.14 -0.63 25.89
C ASP A 182 2.75 -1.20 26.17
N ARG A 183 1.69 -0.45 25.81
CA ARG A 183 0.30 -0.89 25.94
C ARG A 183 -0.15 -1.86 24.85
N LEU A 184 0.41 -1.75 23.64
CA LEU A 184 0.11 -2.66 22.54
C LEU A 184 0.74 -4.06 22.78
N GLY A 185 1.88 -4.11 23.47
CA GLY A 185 2.57 -5.36 23.80
C GLY A 185 2.95 -6.19 22.57
N GLY A 186 3.31 -7.47 22.78
CA GLY A 186 3.63 -8.41 21.70
C GLY A 186 2.43 -9.01 20.96
N ALA A 187 1.21 -8.53 21.22
CA ALA A 187 -0.05 -9.15 20.79
C ALA A 187 -0.64 -8.53 19.51
N ILE A 188 0.17 -7.86 18.69
CA ILE A 188 -0.33 -7.10 17.55
C ILE A 188 -0.87 -8.04 16.45
N PHE A 189 -0.32 -9.27 16.31
CA PHE A 189 -0.87 -10.27 15.38
C PHE A 189 -0.76 -11.71 15.91
N PRO A 190 -1.85 -12.50 15.93
CA PRO A 190 -1.77 -13.92 16.21
C PRO A 190 -1.05 -14.66 15.08
N PRO A 191 -0.26 -15.71 15.39
CA PRO A 191 0.42 -16.51 14.38
C PRO A 191 -0.58 -17.17 13.41
N GLY A 192 -0.23 -17.19 12.12
CA GLY A 192 -1.00 -17.89 11.09
C GLY A 192 -2.06 -17.06 10.34
N ARG A 193 -2.21 -15.76 10.64
CA ARG A 193 -2.99 -14.84 9.78
C ARG A 193 -2.10 -13.89 9.00
N GLN A 194 -2.45 -13.69 7.75
CA GLN A 194 -1.80 -12.71 6.87
C GLN A 194 -2.07 -11.29 7.39
N MET A 195 -1.00 -10.51 7.56
CA MET A 195 -1.09 -9.07 7.81
C MET A 195 -1.99 -8.42 6.75
N GLY A 196 -2.91 -7.56 7.19
CA GLY A 196 -3.80 -6.83 6.30
C GLY A 196 -5.09 -7.56 5.93
N ALA A 197 -5.23 -8.84 6.27
CA ALA A 197 -6.38 -9.65 5.85
C ALA A 197 -7.72 -9.06 6.26
N LEU A 198 -8.65 -9.01 5.31
CA LEU A 198 -10.04 -8.62 5.52
C LEU A 198 -10.95 -9.84 5.41
N PRO A 199 -12.05 -9.90 6.19
CA PRO A 199 -13.07 -10.93 5.99
C PRO A 199 -13.86 -10.64 4.71
N ASP A 200 -14.61 -11.64 4.24
CA ASP A 200 -15.61 -11.43 3.21
C ASP A 200 -16.71 -10.50 3.71
N GLY A 201 -17.27 -9.70 2.81
CA GLY A 201 -18.40 -8.84 3.10
C GLY A 201 -18.50 -7.68 2.12
N PRO A 202 -19.71 -7.11 1.94
CA PRO A 202 -19.92 -6.07 0.94
C PRO A 202 -19.11 -4.81 1.21
N GLN A 203 -18.67 -4.56 2.45
CA GLN A 203 -17.85 -3.40 2.82
C GLN A 203 -16.34 -3.57 2.60
N TYR A 204 -15.87 -4.72 2.12
CA TYR A 204 -14.45 -5.05 1.99
C TYR A 204 -14.09 -5.58 0.60
N GLU A 205 -12.85 -5.34 0.17
CA GLU A 205 -12.26 -5.93 -1.04
C GLU A 205 -11.00 -6.74 -0.65
N PRO A 206 -11.16 -7.97 -0.10
CA PRO A 206 -10.04 -8.79 0.36
C PRO A 206 -9.06 -9.16 -0.77
N GLY A 207 -9.52 -9.15 -2.02
CA GLY A 207 -8.71 -9.44 -3.20
C GLY A 207 -7.53 -8.47 -3.40
N ILE A 208 -7.58 -7.25 -2.85
CA ILE A 208 -6.47 -6.28 -2.96
C ILE A 208 -5.25 -6.76 -2.16
N VAL A 209 -5.46 -7.23 -0.93
CA VAL A 209 -4.39 -7.74 -0.06
C VAL A 209 -3.84 -9.06 -0.60
N ALA A 210 -4.72 -9.94 -1.08
CA ALA A 210 -4.31 -11.21 -1.70
C ALA A 210 -3.41 -10.96 -2.92
N ALA A 211 -3.82 -10.07 -3.83
CA ALA A 211 -3.02 -9.71 -5.01
C ALA A 211 -1.67 -9.07 -4.64
N ALA A 212 -1.66 -8.22 -3.62
CA ALA A 212 -0.44 -7.57 -3.13
C ALA A 212 0.61 -8.58 -2.60
N ALA A 213 0.17 -9.59 -1.85
CA ALA A 213 1.08 -10.60 -1.31
C ALA A 213 1.60 -11.60 -2.36
N SER A 214 0.78 -11.95 -3.36
CA SER A 214 1.20 -12.83 -4.46
C SER A 214 2.28 -12.19 -5.34
N ALA A 215 2.25 -10.87 -5.55
CA ALA A 215 3.26 -10.16 -6.33
C ALA A 215 4.65 -10.12 -5.69
N THR A 216 4.74 -10.33 -4.36
CA THR A 216 6.03 -10.32 -3.64
C THR A 216 6.79 -11.66 -3.79
N HIS A 217 6.14 -12.70 -4.32
CA HIS A 217 6.69 -14.07 -4.44
C HIS A 217 7.13 -14.44 -5.86
N ASN A 218 7.13 -13.51 -6.83
CA ASN A 218 7.64 -13.79 -8.17
C ASN A 218 9.02 -13.14 -8.33
N PRO A 219 10.12 -13.93 -8.33
CA PRO A 219 11.49 -13.43 -8.45
C PRO A 219 11.81 -12.92 -9.85
#